data_AF-A0A1Z9NMT1-F1
#
_entry.id   AF-A0A1Z9NMT1-F1
#
_cell.length_a   1.000
_cell.length_b   1.000
_cell.length_c   1.000
_cell.angle_alpha   90.00
_cell.angle_beta   90.00
_cell.angle_gamma   90.00
#
_symmetry.space_group_name_H-M   'P 1'
#
loop_
_entity.id
_entity.type
_entity.pdbx_description
1 polymer ?
#
loop_
_entity_poly.entity_id
_entity_poly.type
_entity_poly.pdbx_seq_one_letter_code
_entity_poly.pdbx_strand_id
1 'polypeptide(L)'
;MPETSLRNKALDFLARREYSVKELRNKISKYSDNSEEVEEVISELIKNNLLSDERYAQALIQQKYQSGYGPNHIEMYLREKGIEHELFNLHSDEFDWVESCKDLAKKKIKIKTA
;
A
#
# COMPACT_ATOMS: atom_id res chain seq x y z
N MET A 1 -18.71 12.55 24.48
CA MET A 1 -18.08 12.46 23.14
C MET A 1 -18.97 11.55 22.31
N PRO A 2 -19.44 11.91 21.11
CA PRO A 2 -20.14 10.94 20.28
C PRO A 2 -19.15 9.80 19.97
N GLU A 3 -19.51 8.58 20.34
CA GLU A 3 -18.84 7.36 19.92
C GLU A 3 -18.64 7.44 18.40
N THR A 4 -17.40 7.67 17.95
CA THR A 4 -17.11 7.68 16.52
C THR A 4 -17.15 6.23 16.07
N SER A 5 -18.14 5.86 15.26
CA SER A 5 -18.29 4.48 14.80
C SER A 5 -17.00 3.94 14.19
N LEU A 6 -16.77 2.63 14.34
CA LEU A 6 -15.60 1.95 13.79
C LEU A 6 -15.43 2.23 12.28
N ARG A 7 -16.56 2.30 11.56
CA ARG A 7 -16.64 2.70 10.17
C ARG A 7 -16.09 4.11 9.91
N ASN A 8 -16.47 5.10 10.72
CA ASN A 8 -15.94 6.46 10.58
C ASN A 8 -14.43 6.50 10.84
N LYS A 9 -13.92 5.70 11.80
CA LYS A 9 -12.46 5.54 11.99
C LYS A 9 -11.77 4.93 10.78
N ALA A 10 -12.37 3.94 10.14
CA ALA A 10 -11.83 3.36 8.92
C ALA A 10 -11.78 4.39 7.78
N LEU A 11 -12.84 5.18 7.61
CA LEU A 11 -12.89 6.27 6.62
C LEU A 11 -11.87 7.37 6.89
N ASP A 12 -11.64 7.75 8.15
CA ASP A 12 -10.61 8.72 8.54
C ASP A 12 -9.20 8.27 8.12
N PHE A 13 -8.92 6.96 8.12
CA PHE A 13 -7.68 6.42 7.58
C PHE A 13 -7.67 6.51 6.05
N LEU A 14 -8.68 5.94 5.39
CA LEU A 14 -8.77 5.90 3.92
C LEU A 14 -8.75 7.30 3.27
N ALA A 15 -9.25 8.32 3.96
CA ALA A 15 -9.18 9.71 3.48
C ALA A 15 -7.76 10.26 3.35
N ARG A 16 -6.76 9.67 4.02
CA ARG A 16 -5.37 10.15 4.03
C ARG A 16 -4.50 9.48 2.96
N ARG A 17 -4.73 8.19 2.71
CA ARG A 17 -4.03 7.39 1.70
C ARG A 17 -4.72 6.05 1.51
N GLU A 18 -4.30 5.33 0.47
CA GLU A 18 -4.63 3.91 0.29
C GLU A 18 -4.01 3.05 1.41
N TYR A 19 -4.74 2.00 1.78
CA TYR A 19 -4.35 0.98 2.76
C TYR A 19 -4.57 -0.41 2.18
N SER A 20 -3.71 -1.37 2.55
CA SER A 20 -4.05 -2.77 2.31
C SER A 20 -5.15 -3.20 3.26
N VAL A 21 -5.91 -4.23 2.89
CA VAL A 21 -6.97 -4.81 3.73
C VAL A 21 -6.38 -5.24 5.08
N LYS A 22 -5.22 -5.91 5.06
CA LYS A 22 -4.48 -6.31 6.26
C LYS A 22 -4.08 -5.12 7.12
N GLU A 23 -3.58 -4.04 6.51
CA GLU A 23 -3.14 -2.85 7.24
C GLU A 23 -4.32 -2.12 7.90
N LEU A 24 -5.42 -1.93 7.16
CA LEU A 24 -6.60 -1.26 7.69
C LEU A 24 -7.26 -2.09 8.79
N ARG A 25 -7.43 -3.40 8.58
CA ARG A 25 -7.95 -4.34 9.60
C ARG A 25 -7.16 -4.20 10.91
N ASN A 26 -5.84 -4.37 10.85
CA ASN A 26 -4.96 -4.26 12.02
C ASN A 26 -5.02 -2.88 12.71
N LYS A 27 -5.32 -1.82 11.96
CA LYS A 27 -5.51 -0.48 12.53
C LYS A 27 -6.83 -0.35 13.25
N ILE A 28 -7.93 -0.75 12.62
CA ILE A 28 -9.27 -0.55 13.19
C ILE A 28 -9.58 -1.54 14.31
N SER A 29 -8.98 -2.74 14.32
CA SER A 29 -9.06 -3.69 15.45
C SER A 29 -8.58 -3.13 16.78
N LYS A 30 -7.84 -2.00 16.81
CA LYS A 30 -7.43 -1.34 18.05
C LYS A 30 -8.53 -0.49 18.67
N TYR A 31 -9.66 -0.32 17.98
CA TYR A 31 -10.78 0.54 18.37
C TYR A 31 -12.07 -0.25 18.59
N SER A 32 -12.05 -1.58 18.45
CA SER A 32 -13.17 -2.46 18.79
C SER A 32 -12.64 -3.80 19.31
N ASP A 33 -13.22 -4.27 20.41
CA ASP A 33 -12.96 -5.60 20.95
C ASP A 33 -13.78 -6.69 20.23
N ASN A 34 -14.72 -6.29 19.35
CA ASN A 34 -15.53 -7.21 18.56
C ASN A 34 -14.90 -7.45 17.18
N SER A 35 -14.30 -8.63 16.99
CA SER A 35 -13.71 -9.02 15.71
C SER A 35 -14.73 -9.14 14.58
N GLU A 36 -15.98 -9.50 14.88
CA GLU A 36 -17.03 -9.59 13.85
C GLU A 36 -17.38 -8.21 13.30
N GLU A 37 -17.49 -7.21 14.17
CA GLU A 37 -17.72 -5.81 13.76
C GLU A 37 -16.59 -5.30 12.86
N VAL A 38 -15.34 -5.66 13.16
CA VAL A 38 -14.18 -5.32 12.31
C VAL A 38 -14.33 -5.93 10.91
N GLU A 39 -14.64 -7.22 10.81
CA GLU A 39 -14.77 -7.89 9.51
C GLU A 39 -15.99 -7.40 8.73
N GLU A 40 -17.09 -7.06 9.40
CA GLU A 40 -18.26 -6.44 8.77
C GLU A 40 -17.91 -5.10 8.13
N VAL A 41 -17.21 -4.23 8.87
CA VAL A 41 -16.75 -2.93 8.35
C VAL A 41 -15.78 -3.12 7.18
N ILE A 42 -14.80 -4.02 7.29
CA ILE A 42 -13.87 -4.32 6.19
C ILE A 42 -14.62 -4.80 4.94
N SER A 43 -15.57 -5.73 5.12
CA SER A 43 -16.37 -6.28 4.02
C SER A 43 -17.23 -5.21 3.35
N GLU A 44 -17.84 -4.31 4.13
CA GLU A 44 -18.62 -3.18 3.63
C GLU A 44 -17.74 -2.23 2.79
N LEU A 45 -16.54 -1.91 3.27
CA LEU A 45 -15.61 -1.02 2.58
C LEU A 45 -15.10 -1.62 1.26
N ILE A 46 -14.79 -2.92 1.24
CA ILE A 46 -14.39 -3.63 0.01
C ILE A 46 -15.56 -3.66 -0.98
N LYS A 47 -16.77 -4.01 -0.52
CA LYS A 47 -17.97 -4.07 -1.36
C LYS A 47 -18.31 -2.72 -2.00
N ASN A 48 -18.09 -1.63 -1.27
CA ASN A 48 -18.28 -0.27 -1.77
C ASN A 48 -17.05 0.27 -2.55
N ASN A 49 -16.05 -0.58 -2.81
CA ASN A 49 -14.80 -0.23 -3.50
C ASN A 49 -14.01 0.91 -2.82
N LEU A 50 -14.20 1.12 -1.52
CA LEU A 50 -13.47 2.12 -0.71
C LEU A 50 -12.13 1.57 -0.23
N LEU A 51 -11.98 0.25 -0.13
CA LEU A 51 -10.75 -0.45 0.21
C LEU A 51 -10.41 -1.43 -0.90
N SER A 52 -9.19 -1.34 -1.46
CA SER A 52 -8.76 -2.17 -2.59
C SER A 52 -7.26 -2.48 -2.50
N ASP A 53 -6.94 -3.76 -2.41
CA ASP A 53 -5.55 -4.23 -2.40
C ASP A 53 -4.84 -3.98 -3.74
N GLU A 54 -5.57 -4.02 -4.86
CA GLU A 54 -5.03 -3.67 -6.18
C GLU A 54 -4.61 -2.19 -6.24
N ARG A 55 -5.48 -1.26 -5.82
CA ARG A 55 -5.12 0.17 -5.78
C ARG A 55 -3.97 0.44 -4.84
N TYR A 56 -3.98 -0.20 -3.66
CA TYR A 56 -2.89 -0.10 -2.71
C TYR A 56 -1.57 -0.60 -3.32
N ALA A 57 -1.58 -1.75 -4.00
CA ALA A 57 -0.41 -2.32 -4.63
C ALA A 57 0.18 -1.39 -5.69
N GLN A 58 -0.65 -0.89 -6.60
CA GLN A 58 -0.23 0.04 -7.65
C GLN A 58 0.38 1.33 -7.06
N ALA A 59 -0.28 1.92 -6.06
CA ALA A 59 0.22 3.12 -5.39
C ALA A 59 1.59 2.87 -4.71
N LEU A 60 1.75 1.73 -4.04
CA LEU A 60 3.01 1.37 -3.39
C LEU A 60 4.13 1.13 -4.39
N ILE A 61 3.86 0.41 -5.48
CA ILE A 61 4.84 0.14 -6.55
C ILE A 61 5.34 1.46 -7.12
N GLN A 62 4.42 2.35 -7.50
CA GLN A 62 4.76 3.65 -8.06
C GLN A 62 5.60 4.50 -7.09
N GLN A 63 5.19 4.56 -5.82
CA GLN A 63 5.92 5.28 -4.78
C GLN A 63 7.36 4.74 -4.64
N LYS A 64 7.52 3.43 -4.62
CA LYS A 64 8.82 2.78 -4.40
C LYS A 64 9.71 2.82 -5.63
N TYR A 65 9.15 2.69 -6.82
CA TYR A 65 9.83 2.89 -8.09
C TYR A 65 10.45 4.29 -8.17
N GLN A 66 9.65 5.33 -7.88
CA GLN A 66 10.13 6.72 -7.84
C GLN A 66 11.19 6.96 -6.76
N SER A 67 11.12 6.23 -5.66
CA SER A 67 12.12 6.27 -4.58
C SER A 67 13.39 5.45 -4.89
N GLY A 68 13.44 4.77 -6.04
CA GLY A 68 14.60 4.02 -6.50
C GLY A 68 14.77 2.63 -5.89
N TYR A 69 13.69 2.04 -5.37
CA TYR A 69 13.71 0.64 -4.92
C TYR A 69 13.55 -0.30 -6.13
N GLY A 70 14.24 -1.44 -6.09
CA GLY A 70 14.14 -2.47 -7.11
C GLY A 70 12.92 -3.39 -6.92
N PRO A 71 12.55 -4.17 -7.96
CA PRO A 71 11.32 -4.94 -8.00
C PRO A 71 11.25 -6.00 -6.88
N ASN A 72 12.32 -6.76 -6.64
CA ASN A 72 12.35 -7.78 -5.57
C ASN A 72 12.06 -7.19 -4.17
N HIS A 73 12.57 -5.99 -3.91
CA HIS A 73 12.32 -5.32 -2.65
C HIS A 73 10.87 -4.85 -2.55
N ILE A 74 10.30 -4.33 -3.64
CA ILE A 74 8.90 -3.93 -3.69
C ILE A 74 7.97 -5.14 -3.49
N GLU A 75 8.27 -6.26 -4.14
CA GLU A 75 7.52 -7.50 -3.97
C GLU A 75 7.49 -7.97 -2.51
N MET A 76 8.64 -7.92 -1.82
CA MET A 76 8.72 -8.25 -0.40
C MET A 76 7.79 -7.37 0.44
N TYR A 77 7.76 -6.05 0.19
CA TYR A 77 6.87 -5.12 0.88
C TYR A 77 5.39 -5.43 0.63
N LEU A 78 5.02 -5.76 -0.61
CA LEU A 78 3.65 -6.14 -0.97
C LEU A 78 3.21 -7.40 -0.21
N ARG A 79 4.06 -8.43 -0.20
CA ARG A 79 3.81 -9.68 0.54
C ARG A 79 3.67 -9.45 2.04
N GLU A 80 4.54 -8.64 2.65
CA GLU A 80 4.43 -8.28 4.08
C GLU A 80 3.08 -7.61 4.39
N LYS A 81 2.57 -6.80 3.45
CA LYS A 81 1.27 -6.11 3.54
C LYS A 81 0.08 -7.00 3.19
N GLY A 82 0.32 -8.27 2.89
CA GLY A 82 -0.72 -9.27 2.62
C GLY A 82 -1.31 -9.20 1.22
N ILE A 83 -0.60 -8.60 0.27
CA ILE A 83 -1.04 -8.50 -1.12
C ILE A 83 -0.65 -9.78 -1.86
N GLU A 84 -1.62 -10.41 -2.49
CA GLU A 84 -1.43 -11.59 -3.35
C GLU A 84 -0.70 -11.20 -4.65
N HIS A 85 0.10 -12.14 -5.19
CA HIS A 85 0.97 -11.85 -6.33
C HIS A 85 0.17 -11.53 -7.61
N GLU A 86 -1.02 -12.09 -7.71
CA GLU A 86 -1.97 -11.93 -8.80
C GLU A 86 -2.53 -10.50 -8.89
N LEU A 87 -2.47 -9.73 -7.80
CA LEU A 87 -3.00 -8.37 -7.71
C LEU A 87 -2.03 -7.29 -8.21
N PHE A 88 -0.82 -7.68 -8.65
CA PHE A 88 0.15 -6.73 -9.19
C PHE A 88 1.06 -7.33 -10.25
N ASN A 89 1.59 -6.46 -11.12
CA ASN A 89 2.60 -6.84 -12.10
C ASN A 89 3.76 -5.85 -12.06
N LEU A 90 4.90 -6.28 -11.49
CA LEU A 90 6.12 -5.48 -11.44
C LEU A 90 6.85 -5.44 -12.78
N HIS A 91 6.52 -6.31 -13.73
CA HIS A 91 7.17 -6.42 -15.02
C HIS A 91 6.27 -5.90 -16.16
N SER A 92 5.32 -5.02 -15.84
CA SER A 92 4.57 -4.28 -16.86
C SER A 92 5.48 -3.29 -17.59
N ASP A 93 5.04 -2.87 -18.78
CA ASP A 93 5.74 -1.85 -19.58
C ASP A 93 5.76 -0.46 -18.93
N GLU A 94 5.07 -0.27 -17.80
CA GLU A 94 5.07 0.98 -17.02
C GLU A 94 6.39 1.21 -16.28
N PHE A 95 7.18 0.15 -16.02
CA PHE A 95 8.37 0.22 -15.16
C PHE A 95 9.65 -0.19 -15.89
N ASP A 96 10.46 0.82 -16.26
CA ASP A 96 11.83 0.59 -16.74
C ASP A 96 12.82 0.53 -15.57
N TRP A 97 12.94 -0.66 -14.97
CA TRP A 97 13.86 -0.91 -13.86
C TRP A 97 15.33 -0.67 -14.23
N VAL A 98 15.69 -0.88 -15.50
CA VAL A 98 17.08 -0.71 -15.97
C VAL A 98 17.42 0.77 -16.01
N GLU A 99 16.55 1.60 -16.59
CA GLU A 99 16.79 3.04 -16.63
C GLU A 99 16.75 3.67 -15.23
N SER A 100 15.81 3.24 -14.38
CA SER A 100 15.77 3.64 -12.96
C SER A 100 17.10 3.35 -12.24
N CYS A 101 17.67 2.16 -12.43
CA CYS A 101 18.98 1.79 -11.88
C CYS A 101 20.12 2.70 -12.40
N LYS A 102 20.15 2.98 -13.70
CA LYS A 102 21.17 3.86 -14.30
C LYS A 102 21.09 5.27 -13.73
N ASP A 103 19.90 5.82 -13.59
CA ASP A 103 19.71 7.18 -13.08
C ASP A 103 20.15 7.32 -11.62
N LEU A 104 19.88 6.32 -10.80
CA LEU A 104 20.40 6.26 -9.42
C LEU A 104 21.93 6.20 -9.39
N ALA A 105 22.54 5.39 -10.26
CA ALA A 105 24.00 5.29 -10.36
C ALA A 105 24.62 6.63 -10.77
N LYS A 106 24.09 7.30 -11.81
CA LYS A 106 24.53 8.64 -12.25
C LYS A 106 24.48 9.65 -11.11
N LYS A 107 23.38 9.69 -10.34
CA LYS A 107 23.22 10.59 -9.18
C LYS A 107 24.27 10.31 -8.09
N LYS A 108 24.50 9.04 -7.74
CA LYS A 108 25.49 8.66 -6.72
C LYS A 108 26.93 9.00 -7.11
N ILE A 109 27.29 8.85 -8.38
CA ILE A 109 28.64 9.17 -8.86
C ILE A 109 28.88 10.68 -8.82
N LYS A 110 27.92 11.50 -9.25
CA LYS A 110 28.03 12.97 -9.19
C LYS A 110 28.23 13.48 -7.76
N ILE A 111 27.53 12.90 -6.78
CA ILE A 111 27.66 13.27 -5.36
C ILE A 111 29.06 12.97 -4.80
N LYS A 112 29.77 11.95 -5.32
CA LYS A 112 31.12 11.59 -4.85
C LYS A 112 32.25 12.43 -5.44
N THR A 113 31.96 13.25 -6.45
CA THR A 113 32.98 14.00 -7.21
C THR A 113 32.88 15.51 -6.97
N ALA A 114 31.96 15.94 -6.12
CA ALA A 114 31.74 17.31 -5.67
C ALA A 114 32.10 17.42 -4.18
#